data_AF-A0A2X1CBN2-F1
#
_entry.id   AF-A0A2X1CBN2-F1
#
_cell.length_a   1.000
_cell.length_b   1.000
_cell.length_c   1.000
_cell.angle_alpha   90.00
_cell.angle_beta   90.00
_cell.angle_gamma   90.00
#
_symmetry.space_group_name_H-M   'P 1'
#
loop_
_entity.id
_entity.type
_entity.pdbx_description
1 polymer ?
#
loop_
_entity_poly.entity_id
_entity_poly.type
_entity_poly.pdbx_seq_one_letter_code
_entity_poly.pdbx_strand_id
1 'polypeptide(L)'
;MALLVEPPRLRTGVALPHRLGLVLGLFMVLGGCGDNPSERSDEAWLDDTDTVGTWAGRGDEETEDSAISAEEALERAASEHAGITYDDLGSPYGCTDDCSGHEAGVAWAQENEIHDPSDCGGRSASFVEGCEAYAEAVQNSAAEIEQRGY
;
A
#
# COMPACT_ATOMS: atom_id res chain seq x y z
N MET A 1 -22.56 -22.53 -31.36
CA MET A 1 -21.56 -22.23 -30.33
C MET A 1 -20.35 -21.60 -31.00
N ALA A 2 -20.25 -20.27 -30.92
CA ALA A 2 -19.05 -19.47 -31.18
C ALA A 2 -19.42 -18.02 -30.80
N LEU A 3 -19.19 -17.63 -29.54
CA LEU A 3 -19.27 -16.23 -29.14
C LEU A 3 -17.90 -15.62 -29.43
N LEU A 4 -17.84 -14.77 -30.45
CA LEU A 4 -16.68 -13.95 -30.78
C LEU A 4 -16.59 -12.83 -29.73
N VAL A 5 -15.62 -12.93 -28.84
CA VAL A 5 -15.24 -11.84 -27.93
C VAL A 5 -14.36 -10.86 -28.72
N GLU A 6 -14.82 -9.62 -28.86
CA GLU A 6 -14.06 -8.54 -29.49
C GLU A 6 -13.03 -7.97 -28.49
N PRO A 7 -11.79 -7.66 -28.92
CA PRO A 7 -10.79 -7.02 -28.06
C PRO A 7 -11.05 -5.50 -27.93
N PRO A 8 -10.69 -4.88 -26.78
CA PRO A 8 -10.84 -3.44 -26.58
C PRO A 8 -9.85 -2.65 -27.44
N ARG A 9 -10.35 -1.56 -28.05
CA ARG A 9 -9.54 -0.60 -28.82
C ARG A 9 -8.81 0.36 -27.88
N LEU A 10 -7.48 0.38 -27.95
CA LEU A 10 -6.65 1.37 -27.27
C LEU A 10 -6.90 2.79 -27.81
N ARG A 11 -7.28 3.71 -26.92
CA ARG A 11 -7.25 5.16 -27.15
C ARG A 11 -5.84 5.66 -26.82
N THR A 12 -5.11 6.09 -27.83
CA THR A 12 -3.84 6.78 -27.65
C THR A 12 -4.05 8.29 -27.63
N GLY A 13 -3.48 8.93 -26.61
CA GLY A 13 -3.29 10.37 -26.60
C GLY A 13 -3.15 10.91 -25.18
N VAL A 14 -1.92 11.31 -24.80
CA VAL A 14 -1.57 12.68 -24.40
C VAL A 14 -0.05 12.84 -24.58
N ALA A 15 0.34 13.92 -25.23
CA ALA A 15 1.72 14.32 -25.48
C ALA A 15 2.35 14.99 -24.23
N LEU A 16 3.53 14.53 -23.83
CA LEU A 16 4.36 15.16 -22.79
C LEU A 16 5.28 16.22 -23.40
N PRO A 17 5.26 17.50 -22.96
CA PRO A 17 6.34 18.43 -23.28
C PRO A 17 7.49 18.29 -22.28
N HIS A 18 8.68 18.04 -22.82
CA HIS A 18 9.96 18.13 -22.13
C HIS A 18 10.26 19.58 -21.73
N ARG A 19 10.66 19.82 -20.48
CA ARG A 19 11.43 21.01 -20.11
C ARG A 19 12.62 20.64 -19.23
N LEU A 20 13.77 20.54 -19.92
CA LEU A 20 15.12 20.66 -19.37
C LEU A 20 15.26 22.01 -18.66
N GLY A 21 15.80 21.99 -17.45
CA GLY A 21 16.18 23.16 -16.68
C GLY A 21 17.20 22.83 -15.60
N LEU A 22 18.35 22.28 -16.00
CA LEU A 22 19.49 22.04 -15.12
C LEU A 22 20.18 23.39 -14.84
N VAL A 23 19.98 23.96 -13.65
CA VAL A 23 20.75 25.12 -13.19
C VAL A 23 21.79 24.64 -12.18
N LEU A 24 23.05 24.62 -12.63
CA LEU A 24 24.23 24.46 -11.77
C LEU A 24 24.32 25.67 -10.82
N GLY A 25 24.14 25.41 -9.52
CA GLY A 25 24.41 26.37 -8.45
C GLY A 25 25.54 25.86 -7.57
N LEU A 26 26.76 26.34 -7.87
CA LEU A 26 27.97 26.21 -7.05
C LEU A 26 27.77 26.92 -5.70
N PHE A 27 27.91 26.20 -4.58
CA PHE A 27 28.26 26.82 -3.29
C PHE A 27 29.24 25.92 -2.53
N MET A 28 30.53 26.24 -2.67
CA MET A 28 31.58 25.80 -1.76
C MET A 28 31.48 26.64 -0.48
N VAL A 29 31.23 25.99 0.65
CA VAL A 29 31.65 26.53 1.96
C VAL A 29 32.57 25.50 2.61
N LEU A 30 33.85 25.85 2.60
CA LEU A 30 34.89 25.23 3.39
C LEU A 30 34.85 25.80 4.82
N GLY A 31 34.95 24.94 5.83
CA GLY A 31 35.60 25.27 7.09
C GLY A 31 34.71 25.28 8.33
N GLY A 32 34.97 24.33 9.24
CA GLY A 32 34.52 24.40 10.64
C GLY A 32 34.66 23.06 11.36
N CYS A 33 35.86 22.76 11.88
CA CYS A 33 36.09 21.71 12.88
C CYS A 33 36.06 22.35 14.27
N GLY A 34 35.37 21.73 15.24
CA GLY A 34 35.29 22.16 16.65
C GLY A 34 33.83 22.39 17.02
N ASP A 35 33.23 21.76 18.03
CA ASP A 35 33.78 21.22 19.27
C ASP A 35 32.86 20.09 19.77
N ASN A 36 33.45 19.08 20.41
CA ASN A 36 32.70 18.06 21.15
C ASN A 36 32.87 18.35 22.64
N PRO A 37 31.77 18.51 23.38
CA PRO A 37 31.73 17.99 24.73
C PRO A 37 30.41 17.26 25.06
N SER A 38 30.60 16.03 25.54
CA SER A 38 30.09 15.53 26.81
C SER A 38 28.57 15.38 26.98
N GLU A 39 28.12 14.13 26.81
CA GLU A 39 27.10 13.41 27.58
C GLU A 39 26.16 14.27 28.46
N ARG A 40 24.91 14.44 28.00
CA ARG A 40 23.77 14.55 28.91
C ARG A 40 22.48 14.08 28.25
N SER A 41 21.83 13.16 28.94
CA SER A 41 20.55 12.53 28.69
C SER A 41 19.42 13.49 28.30
N ASP A 42 18.46 12.92 27.57
CA ASP A 42 17.06 13.35 27.39
C ASP A 42 16.76 14.17 26.13
N GLU A 43 16.70 13.48 24.97
CA GLU A 43 16.02 13.95 23.76
C GLU A 43 15.23 12.77 23.16
N ALA A 44 13.93 12.72 23.43
CA ALA A 44 12.93 13.29 22.52
C ALA A 44 13.03 12.66 21.14
N TRP A 45 12.49 11.44 21.01
CA TRP A 45 12.12 10.88 19.71
C TRP A 45 10.99 11.73 19.14
N LEU A 46 11.39 12.74 18.36
CA LEU A 46 10.58 13.43 17.37
C LEU A 46 10.98 12.84 16.01
N ASP A 47 10.14 11.96 15.47
CA ASP A 47 10.16 11.40 14.11
C ASP A 47 8.84 10.59 13.99
N ASP A 48 7.87 10.82 13.11
CA ASP A 48 7.74 11.72 11.97
C ASP A 48 6.22 11.89 11.72
N THR A 49 5.59 12.90 12.31
CA THR A 49 4.32 13.45 11.82
C THR A 49 4.31 14.94 12.08
N ASP A 50 3.94 15.70 11.06
CA ASP A 50 3.65 17.14 11.08
C ASP A 50 4.82 18.08 10.79
N THR A 51 5.19 18.17 9.51
CA THR A 51 5.58 19.46 8.93
C THR A 51 4.92 19.66 7.56
N VAL A 52 3.63 20.01 7.57
CA VAL A 52 2.98 20.69 6.44
C VAL A 52 2.64 22.13 6.83
N GLY A 53 3.68 22.93 7.03
CA GLY A 53 3.56 24.38 7.05
C GLY A 53 3.60 24.94 5.62
N THR A 54 2.45 25.05 4.95
CA THR A 54 2.25 26.01 3.85
C THR A 54 0.80 26.48 3.82
N TRP A 55 0.56 27.64 4.42
CA TRP A 55 -0.66 28.43 4.33
C TRP A 55 -0.67 29.31 3.06
N ALA A 56 -1.13 28.77 1.94
CA ALA A 56 -1.62 29.62 0.86
C ALA A 56 -2.99 29.09 0.44
N GLY A 57 -4.01 29.85 0.81
CA GLY A 57 -5.41 29.46 0.75
C GLY A 57 -5.82 28.74 -0.52
N ARG A 58 -6.39 27.56 -0.30
CA ARG A 58 -7.44 27.01 -1.15
C ARG A 58 -8.54 26.58 -0.19
N GLY A 59 -9.72 27.16 -0.39
CA GLY A 59 -10.91 26.76 0.31
C GLY A 59 -11.31 25.37 -0.18
N ASP A 60 -11.16 24.41 0.70
CA ASP A 60 -11.90 23.15 0.72
C ASP A 60 -12.38 22.98 2.17
N GLU A 61 -13.33 23.85 2.53
CA GLU A 61 -14.32 23.56 3.56
C GLU A 61 -15.14 22.36 3.08
N GLU A 62 -14.82 21.16 3.59
CA GLU A 62 -15.79 20.23 4.19
C GLU A 62 -15.08 19.45 5.30
N THR A 63 -15.04 20.03 6.50
CA THR A 63 -14.94 19.28 7.75
C THR A 63 -16.34 18.90 8.19
N GLU A 64 -16.88 17.81 7.68
CA GLU A 64 -17.96 17.06 8.32
C GLU A 64 -17.69 15.56 8.12
N ASP A 65 -17.21 14.91 9.20
CA ASP A 65 -17.44 13.50 9.57
C ASP A 65 -17.68 12.53 8.40
N SER A 66 -16.68 12.39 7.53
CA SER A 66 -16.81 11.54 6.34
C SER A 66 -16.39 10.13 6.73
N ALA A 67 -17.37 9.27 7.01
CA ALA A 67 -17.12 7.84 7.13
C ALA A 67 -16.21 7.39 5.98
N ILE A 68 -15.12 6.69 6.30
CA ILE A 68 -14.22 6.11 5.30
C ILE A 68 -15.08 5.27 4.34
N SER A 69 -14.99 5.55 3.05
CA SER A 69 -15.70 4.75 2.05
C SER A 69 -15.11 3.35 1.98
N ALA A 70 -15.92 2.37 1.60
CA ALA A 70 -15.47 0.98 1.52
C ALA A 70 -14.25 0.77 0.61
N GLU A 71 -14.18 1.53 -0.48
CA GLU A 71 -13.06 1.54 -1.40
C GLU A 71 -11.77 2.11 -0.78
N GLU A 72 -11.87 3.17 0.02
CA GLU A 72 -10.72 3.73 0.74
C GLU A 72 -10.27 2.80 1.87
N ALA A 73 -11.21 2.18 2.59
CA ALA A 73 -10.89 1.19 3.62
C ALA A 73 -10.15 -0.01 3.03
N LEU A 74 -10.57 -0.48 1.86
CA LEU A 74 -9.95 -1.61 1.18
C LEU A 74 -8.55 -1.27 0.67
N GLU A 75 -8.34 -0.07 0.10
CA GLU A 75 -7.00 0.40 -0.31
C GLU A 75 -6.05 0.49 0.88
N ARG A 76 -6.52 1.06 1.99
CA ARG A 76 -5.74 1.14 3.24
C ARG A 76 -5.39 -0.26 3.76
N ALA A 77 -6.38 -1.14 3.86
CA ALA A 77 -6.16 -2.52 4.31
C ALA A 77 -5.18 -3.26 3.39
N ALA A 78 -5.32 -3.17 2.07
CA ALA A 78 -4.41 -3.79 1.12
C ALA A 78 -2.97 -3.26 1.28
N SER A 79 -2.80 -1.97 1.55
CA SER A 79 -1.49 -1.36 1.80
C SER A 79 -0.86 -1.79 3.13
N GLU A 80 -1.67 -1.97 4.19
CA GLU A 80 -1.22 -2.49 5.48
C GLU A 80 -0.79 -3.96 5.36
N HIS A 81 -1.49 -4.71 4.51
CA HIS A 81 -1.21 -6.11 4.18
C HIS A 81 -0.26 -6.29 3.00
N ALA A 82 0.41 -5.22 2.53
CA ALA A 82 1.40 -5.33 1.49
C ALA A 82 2.68 -5.99 2.02
N GLY A 83 3.10 -7.07 1.38
CA GLY A 83 4.28 -7.86 1.73
C GLY A 83 4.04 -8.90 2.82
N ILE A 84 2.80 -9.15 3.24
CA ILE A 84 2.53 -10.20 4.22
C ILE A 84 2.77 -11.58 3.62
N THR A 85 3.14 -12.52 4.48
CA THR A 85 3.26 -13.93 4.13
C THR A 85 2.08 -14.73 4.67
N TYR A 86 1.96 -15.99 4.22
CA TYR A 86 0.94 -16.89 4.73
C TYR A 86 1.13 -17.21 6.23
N ASP A 87 2.38 -17.21 6.71
CA ASP A 87 2.69 -17.36 8.14
C ASP A 87 2.25 -16.15 8.97
N ASP A 88 2.41 -14.93 8.45
CA ASP A 88 1.98 -13.70 9.15
C ASP A 88 0.45 -13.66 9.36
N LEU A 89 -0.30 -14.27 8.44
CA LEU A 89 -1.74 -14.48 8.55
C LEU A 89 -2.14 -15.55 9.58
N GLY A 90 -1.17 -16.23 10.20
CA GLY A 90 -1.41 -17.30 11.16
C GLY A 90 -1.84 -18.62 10.52
N SER A 91 -1.63 -18.81 9.21
CA SER A 91 -1.98 -20.04 8.48
C SER A 91 -3.44 -20.48 8.70
N PRO A 92 -4.44 -19.69 8.27
CA PRO A 92 -5.86 -19.94 8.60
C PRO A 92 -6.39 -21.29 8.10
N TYR A 93 -5.83 -21.83 7.00
CA TYR A 93 -6.16 -23.16 6.46
C TYR A 93 -5.21 -24.26 6.96
N GLY A 94 -4.27 -23.90 7.83
CA GLY A 94 -3.21 -24.76 8.32
C GLY A 94 -2.14 -25.03 7.26
N CYS A 95 -1.00 -25.52 7.75
CA CYS A 95 0.08 -26.08 6.93
C CYS A 95 0.91 -26.99 7.84
N THR A 96 1.31 -28.17 7.35
CA THR A 96 2.04 -29.17 8.17
C THR A 96 3.49 -29.39 7.78
N ASP A 97 3.85 -29.10 6.51
CA ASP A 97 5.22 -29.31 6.00
C ASP A 97 5.60 -28.22 4.99
N ASP A 98 5.06 -28.30 3.77
CA ASP A 98 5.41 -27.41 2.66
C ASP A 98 4.29 -26.38 2.42
N CYS A 99 4.46 -25.18 2.98
CA CYS A 99 3.50 -24.08 2.84
C CYS A 99 3.68 -23.31 1.54
N SER A 100 4.59 -23.76 0.66
CA SER A 100 4.96 -23.07 -0.58
C SER A 100 3.77 -22.82 -1.50
N GLY A 101 2.77 -23.70 -1.49
CA GLY A 101 1.53 -23.52 -2.25
C GLY A 101 0.71 -22.34 -1.75
N HIS A 102 0.56 -22.22 -0.42
CA HIS A 102 -0.16 -21.13 0.22
C HIS A 102 0.59 -19.80 0.08
N GLU A 103 1.90 -19.80 0.30
CA GLU A 103 2.76 -18.64 0.09
C GLU A 103 2.67 -18.14 -1.37
N ALA A 104 2.70 -19.05 -2.34
CA ALA A 104 2.54 -18.70 -3.75
C ALA A 104 1.15 -18.11 -4.04
N GLY A 105 0.10 -18.60 -3.37
CA GLY A 105 -1.25 -18.04 -3.43
C GLY A 105 -1.31 -16.61 -2.89
N VAL A 106 -0.76 -16.39 -1.70
CA VAL A 106 -0.67 -15.08 -1.04
C VAL A 106 0.12 -14.09 -1.90
N ALA A 107 1.29 -14.49 -2.41
CA ALA A 107 2.12 -13.64 -3.25
C ALA A 107 1.41 -13.28 -4.56
N TRP A 108 0.76 -14.25 -5.21
CA TRP A 108 0.02 -13.99 -6.43
C TRP A 108 -1.17 -13.05 -6.20
N ALA A 109 -1.90 -13.22 -5.10
CA ALA A 109 -3.02 -12.35 -4.76
C ALA A 109 -2.57 -10.90 -4.56
N GLN A 110 -1.45 -10.68 -3.86
CA GLN A 110 -0.84 -9.37 -3.71
C GLN A 110 -0.41 -8.75 -5.04
N GLU A 111 0.29 -9.51 -5.88
CA GLU A 111 0.77 -9.03 -7.19
C GLU A 111 -0.37 -8.67 -8.15
N ASN A 112 -1.55 -9.25 -7.97
CA ASN A 112 -2.72 -9.05 -8.83
C ASN A 112 -3.83 -8.26 -8.14
N GLU A 113 -3.57 -7.69 -6.95
CA GLU A 113 -4.52 -6.86 -6.20
C GLU A 113 -5.87 -7.59 -5.99
N ILE A 114 -5.80 -8.88 -5.66
CA ILE A 114 -6.99 -9.72 -5.43
C ILE A 114 -7.47 -9.51 -3.99
N HIS A 115 -8.60 -8.83 -3.86
CA HIS A 115 -9.22 -8.52 -2.57
C HIS A 115 -10.58 -9.20 -2.35
N ASP A 116 -11.10 -9.92 -3.35
CA ASP A 116 -12.30 -10.75 -3.22
C ASP A 116 -11.88 -12.24 -3.22
N PRO A 117 -12.18 -13.00 -2.16
CA PRO A 117 -11.92 -14.44 -2.13
C PRO A 117 -12.57 -15.19 -3.30
N SER A 118 -13.67 -14.67 -3.85
CA SER A 118 -14.36 -15.26 -5.01
C SER A 118 -13.57 -15.12 -6.32
N ASP A 119 -12.63 -14.16 -6.38
CA ASP A 119 -11.72 -13.98 -7.51
C ASP A 119 -10.49 -14.89 -7.41
N CYS A 120 -10.32 -15.59 -6.27
CA CYS A 120 -9.30 -16.60 -6.13
C CYS A 120 -9.61 -17.82 -6.99
N GLY A 121 -8.71 -18.08 -7.94
CA GLY A 121 -8.71 -19.27 -8.76
C GLY A 121 -7.28 -19.70 -9.02
N GLY A 122 -7.06 -20.94 -9.45
CA GLY A 122 -5.69 -21.35 -9.72
C GLY A 122 -5.42 -22.83 -9.83
N ARG A 123 -4.13 -23.13 -9.67
CA ARG A 123 -3.46 -24.35 -10.15
C ARG A 123 -3.52 -25.52 -9.16
N SER A 124 -3.74 -25.27 -7.88
CA SER A 124 -3.86 -26.27 -6.81
C SER A 124 -4.73 -25.75 -5.67
N ALA A 125 -5.21 -26.64 -4.81
CA ALA A 125 -6.01 -26.27 -3.62
C ALA A 125 -5.24 -25.34 -2.67
N SER A 126 -3.99 -25.68 -2.33
CA SER A 126 -3.14 -24.85 -1.46
C SER A 126 -2.89 -23.44 -2.02
N PHE A 127 -2.81 -23.30 -3.35
CA PHE A 127 -2.68 -21.99 -3.98
C PHE A 127 -3.96 -21.17 -3.82
N VAL A 128 -5.13 -21.78 -4.01
CA VAL A 128 -6.42 -21.11 -3.84
C VAL A 128 -6.63 -20.70 -2.38
N GLU A 129 -6.34 -21.61 -1.43
CA GLU A 129 -6.41 -21.33 0.01
C GLU A 129 -5.49 -20.17 0.43
N GLY A 130 -4.28 -20.09 -0.15
CA GLY A 130 -3.38 -18.96 0.10
C GLY A 130 -3.90 -17.63 -0.43
N CYS A 131 -4.51 -17.64 -1.62
CA CYS A 131 -5.15 -16.45 -2.18
C CYS A 131 -6.34 -16.01 -1.32
N GLU A 132 -7.22 -16.95 -0.95
CA GLU A 132 -8.40 -16.68 -0.12
C GLU A 132 -7.97 -16.12 1.24
N ALA A 133 -6.93 -16.69 1.86
CA ALA A 133 -6.39 -16.18 3.12
C ALA A 133 -5.97 -14.70 3.04
N TYR A 134 -5.31 -14.29 1.96
CA TYR A 134 -4.95 -12.88 1.75
C TYR A 134 -6.19 -12.01 1.54
N ALA A 135 -7.09 -12.40 0.64
CA ALA A 135 -8.29 -11.62 0.32
C ALA A 135 -9.21 -11.45 1.53
N GLU A 136 -9.40 -12.52 2.32
CA GLU A 136 -10.15 -12.48 3.58
C GLU A 136 -9.49 -11.54 4.60
N ALA A 137 -8.16 -11.56 4.74
CA ALA A 137 -7.45 -10.68 5.64
C ALA A 137 -7.65 -9.19 5.27
N VAL A 138 -7.54 -8.87 3.97
CA VAL A 138 -7.80 -7.52 3.46
C VAL A 138 -9.25 -7.11 3.72
N GLN A 139 -10.23 -7.95 3.40
CA GLN A 139 -11.64 -7.64 3.62
C GLN A 139 -11.98 -7.45 5.10
N ASN A 140 -11.44 -8.30 5.98
CA ASN A 140 -11.66 -8.21 7.41
C ASN A 140 -11.07 -6.91 7.97
N SER A 141 -9.84 -6.56 7.60
CA SER A 141 -9.22 -5.29 8.02
C SER A 141 -9.93 -4.08 7.43
N ALA A 142 -10.39 -4.14 6.18
CA ALA A 142 -11.20 -3.08 5.57
C ALA A 142 -12.51 -2.86 6.35
N ALA A 143 -13.22 -3.94 6.68
CA ALA A 143 -14.44 -3.86 7.48
C ALA A 143 -14.19 -3.28 8.88
N GLU A 144 -13.03 -3.56 9.50
CA GLU A 144 -12.64 -2.95 10.77
C GLU A 144 -12.30 -1.46 10.64
N ILE A 145 -11.65 -1.06 9.54
CA ILE A 145 -11.34 0.34 9.23
C ILE A 145 -12.64 1.14 9.03
N GLU A 146 -13.58 0.61 8.25
CA GLU A 146 -14.91 1.21 8.07
C GLU A 146 -15.62 1.43 9.41
N GLN A 147 -15.61 0.41 10.28
CA GLN A 147 -16.23 0.48 11.60
C GLN A 147 -15.56 1.49 12.54
N ARG A 148 -14.26 1.76 12.35
CA ARG A 148 -13.51 2.74 13.16
C ARG A 148 -13.79 4.18 12.76
N GLY A 149 -14.27 4.41 11.55
CA GLY A 149 -14.65 5.72 11.02
C GLY A 149 -16.09 6.15 11.35
N TYR A 150 -16.81 5.40 12.20
CA TYR A 150 -18.20 5.66 12.63
C TYR A 150 -18.28 6.01 14.13
#